data_AF-A0A243RZI6-F1
#
_entry.id   AF-A0A243RZI6-F1
#
_cell.length_a   1.000
_cell.length_b   1.000
_cell.length_c   1.000
_cell.angle_alpha   90.00
_cell.angle_beta   90.00
_cell.angle_gamma   90.00
#
_symmetry.space_group_name_H-M   'P 1'
#
loop_
_entity.id
_entity.type
_entity.pdbx_description
1 polymer ?
#
loop_
_entity_poly.entity_id
_entity_poly.type
_entity_poly.pdbx_seq_one_letter_code
_entity_poly.pdbx_strand_id
1 'polypeptide(L)'
;MKKRVILLCGGLLVVAGIAAAVWWNWFRAPYALADSPKVDVTVRAEKSVYPDVQETAEDVDTLVRIYVQRLKDGDAKGLAELAGPAYKQPGPAAAMYVREYGEAAGGHVKVTVLEGSVDYFNPVTVVYEEPGQRQELLLVKDDGHWWVGLGDGDPAAGK
;
A
#
# COMPACT_ATOMS: atom_id res chain seq x y z
N MET A 1 -19.61 -35.32 -58.51
CA MET A 1 -18.30 -35.45 -57.82
C MET A 1 -17.56 -34.12 -57.88
N LYS A 2 -16.90 -33.75 -56.76
CA LYS A 2 -15.98 -32.61 -56.49
C LYS A 2 -16.51 -31.41 -55.66
N LYS A 3 -16.05 -31.44 -54.39
CA LYS A 3 -15.36 -30.39 -53.59
C LYS A 3 -16.17 -29.30 -52.85
N ARG A 4 -16.22 -29.49 -51.52
CA ARG A 4 -16.02 -28.58 -50.36
C ARG A 4 -15.96 -27.06 -50.62
N VAL A 5 -16.70 -26.28 -49.80
CA VAL A 5 -16.21 -25.04 -49.15
C VAL A 5 -16.83 -24.91 -47.75
N ILE A 6 -15.97 -24.64 -46.76
CA ILE A 6 -16.24 -24.26 -45.37
C ILE A 6 -16.21 -22.73 -45.28
N LEU A 7 -17.11 -22.10 -44.51
CA LEU A 7 -16.95 -20.77 -43.89
C LEU A 7 -18.06 -20.63 -42.83
N LEU A 8 -17.82 -20.84 -41.52
CA LEU A 8 -17.13 -19.97 -40.55
C LEU A 8 -17.57 -18.50 -40.63
N CYS A 9 -18.38 -18.07 -39.64
CA CYS A 9 -18.24 -16.78 -38.93
C CYS A 9 -19.24 -16.72 -37.75
N GLY A 10 -19.09 -17.65 -36.81
CA GLY A 10 -19.54 -17.46 -35.42
C GLY A 10 -18.28 -17.24 -34.60
N GLY A 11 -17.86 -15.99 -34.43
CA GLY A 11 -16.53 -15.70 -33.91
C GLY A 11 -16.27 -14.22 -33.69
N LEU A 12 -17.20 -13.52 -33.05
CA LEU A 12 -16.97 -12.19 -32.50
C LEU A 12 -17.78 -12.12 -31.23
N LEU A 13 -17.17 -12.41 -30.07
CA LEU A 13 -17.61 -12.02 -28.71
C LEU A 13 -16.82 -12.76 -27.61
N VAL A 14 -15.48 -12.83 -27.69
CA VAL A 14 -14.68 -13.35 -26.55
C VAL A 14 -13.52 -12.43 -26.16
N VAL A 15 -13.12 -11.45 -26.97
CA VAL A 15 -11.94 -10.63 -26.65
C VAL A 15 -12.25 -9.52 -25.62
N ALA A 16 -13.51 -9.10 -25.46
CA ALA A 16 -13.87 -8.08 -24.47
C ALA A 16 -13.84 -8.59 -23.02
N GLY A 17 -14.09 -9.88 -22.80
CA GLY A 17 -14.09 -10.46 -21.46
C GLY A 17 -12.70 -10.64 -20.86
N ILE A 18 -11.69 -10.90 -21.69
CA ILE A 18 -10.31 -11.11 -21.23
C ILE A 18 -9.67 -9.76 -20.91
N ALA A 19 -9.88 -8.73 -21.73
CA ALA A 19 -9.38 -7.39 -21.42
C ALA A 19 -10.00 -6.84 -20.12
N ALA A 20 -11.30 -7.05 -19.90
CA ALA A 20 -11.96 -6.64 -18.66
C ALA A 20 -11.51 -7.47 -17.43
N ALA A 21 -11.29 -8.78 -17.57
CA ALA A 21 -10.81 -9.62 -16.48
C ALA A 21 -9.34 -9.33 -16.11
N VAL A 22 -8.49 -9.04 -17.10
CA VAL A 22 -7.11 -8.60 -16.88
C VAL A 22 -7.09 -7.21 -16.25
N TRP A 23 -7.97 -6.30 -16.68
CA TRP A 23 -8.13 -4.98 -16.05
C TRP A 23 -8.63 -5.10 -14.61
N TRP A 24 -9.60 -5.97 -14.33
CA TRP A 24 -10.14 -6.18 -12.98
C TRP A 24 -9.13 -6.81 -12.02
N ASN A 25 -8.24 -7.67 -12.52
CA ASN A 25 -7.21 -8.30 -11.71
C ASN A 25 -6.00 -7.36 -11.46
N TRP A 26 -5.77 -6.39 -12.34
CA TRP A 26 -4.75 -5.35 -12.16
C TRP A 26 -5.11 -4.31 -11.08
N PHE A 27 -6.41 -4.12 -10.80
CA PHE A 27 -6.89 -3.26 -9.70
C PHE A 27 -6.86 -3.93 -8.32
N ARG A 28 -6.38 -5.17 -8.21
CA ARG A 28 -5.90 -5.72 -6.93
C ARG A 28 -4.44 -5.33 -6.71
N ALA A 29 -4.14 -4.03 -6.68
CA ALA A 29 -3.11 -3.62 -5.73
C ALA A 29 -3.53 -4.18 -4.35
N PRO A 30 -2.63 -4.55 -3.43
CA PRO A 30 -2.98 -4.96 -2.05
C PRO A 30 -3.71 -3.87 -1.23
N TYR A 31 -4.16 -2.83 -1.92
CA TYR A 31 -4.50 -1.49 -1.51
C TYR A 31 -5.79 -1.02 -2.21
N ALA A 32 -6.76 -1.91 -2.39
CA ALA A 32 -8.07 -1.44 -2.80
C ALA A 32 -8.58 -0.45 -1.73
N LEU A 33 -8.75 0.82 -2.11
CA LEU A 33 -9.43 1.82 -1.30
C LEU A 33 -10.84 1.27 -1.03
N ALA A 34 -11.10 0.85 0.21
CA ALA A 34 -12.43 0.43 0.61
C ALA A 34 -13.39 1.63 0.59
N ASP A 35 -14.69 1.40 0.80
CA ASP A 35 -15.72 2.43 1.08
C ASP A 35 -15.46 3.20 2.41
N SER A 36 -14.19 3.37 2.78
CA SER A 36 -13.68 3.89 4.04
C SER A 36 -13.59 5.43 4.02
N PRO A 37 -13.50 6.08 5.19
CA PRO A 37 -13.51 7.55 5.30
C PRO A 37 -12.38 8.22 4.50
N LYS A 38 -12.66 9.38 3.91
CA LYS A 38 -11.62 10.23 3.30
C LYS A 38 -10.62 10.67 4.36
N VAL A 39 -9.34 10.69 3.99
CA VAL A 39 -8.23 11.18 4.82
C VAL A 39 -7.58 12.40 4.18
N ASP A 40 -7.05 13.29 5.02
CA ASP A 40 -6.27 14.44 4.58
C ASP A 40 -4.78 14.15 4.84
N VAL A 41 -4.08 13.76 3.78
CA VAL A 41 -2.67 13.30 3.86
C VAL A 41 -1.83 13.98 2.80
N THR A 42 -0.71 14.56 3.23
CA THR A 42 0.35 15.04 2.35
C THR A 42 1.56 14.12 2.49
N VAL A 43 1.93 13.45 1.40
CA VAL A 43 3.14 12.62 1.32
C VAL A 43 4.22 13.39 0.57
N ARG A 44 5.42 13.42 1.12
CA ARG A 44 6.59 14.05 0.49
C ARG A 44 7.83 13.21 0.74
N ALA A 45 8.77 13.29 -0.19
CA ALA A 45 10.14 12.88 0.02
C ALA A 45 10.87 13.87 0.95
N GLU A 46 11.80 13.35 1.76
CA GLU A 46 12.87 14.16 2.32
C GLU A 46 13.66 14.83 1.19
N LYS A 47 14.23 16.00 1.47
CA LYS A 47 15.11 16.66 0.53
C LYS A 47 16.41 15.86 0.38
N SER A 48 16.43 14.95 -0.59
CA SER A 48 17.61 14.22 -1.01
C SER A 48 18.12 14.74 -2.36
N VAL A 49 19.41 14.52 -2.63
CA VAL A 49 20.00 14.73 -3.96
C VAL A 49 19.83 13.49 -4.84
N TYR A 50 19.37 12.38 -4.28
CA TYR A 50 19.11 11.13 -4.99
C TYR A 50 17.63 11.04 -5.41
N PRO A 51 17.35 10.75 -6.69
CA PRO A 51 15.97 10.70 -7.21
C PRO A 51 15.14 9.57 -6.59
N ASP A 52 15.80 8.52 -6.09
CA ASP A 52 15.18 7.28 -5.61
C ASP A 52 14.17 7.51 -4.47
N VAL A 53 14.42 8.50 -3.61
CA VAL A 53 13.52 8.85 -2.50
C VAL A 53 12.25 9.55 -2.98
N GLN A 54 12.35 10.37 -4.03
CA GLN A 54 11.19 11.01 -4.63
C GLN A 54 10.30 9.99 -5.32
N GLU A 55 10.89 9.09 -6.11
CA GLU A 55 10.18 7.96 -6.72
C GLU A 55 9.52 7.08 -5.65
N THR A 56 10.23 6.77 -4.57
CA THR A 56 9.67 6.00 -3.45
C THR A 56 8.48 6.70 -2.81
N ALA A 57 8.52 8.02 -2.63
CA ALA A 57 7.41 8.79 -2.07
C ALA A 57 6.15 8.72 -2.95
N GLU A 58 6.32 8.69 -4.28
CA GLU A 58 5.23 8.50 -5.23
C GLU A 58 4.69 7.06 -5.19
N ASP A 59 5.58 6.06 -5.16
CA ASP A 59 5.23 4.64 -5.06
C ASP A 59 4.41 4.31 -3.81
N VAL A 60 4.76 4.90 -2.66
CA VAL A 60 4.14 4.56 -1.37
C VAL A 60 2.92 5.43 -1.02
N ASP A 61 2.62 6.48 -1.79
CA ASP A 61 1.53 7.43 -1.48
C ASP A 61 0.21 6.71 -1.21
N THR A 62 -0.14 5.74 -2.05
CA THR A 62 -1.39 4.97 -1.89
C THR A 62 -1.37 4.11 -0.63
N LEU A 63 -0.27 3.40 -0.36
CA LEU A 63 -0.12 2.58 0.85
C LEU A 63 -0.28 3.42 2.12
N VAL A 64 0.39 4.57 2.17
CA VAL A 64 0.35 5.49 3.30
C VAL A 64 -1.06 6.04 3.53
N ARG A 65 -1.77 6.42 2.46
CA ARG A 65 -3.16 6.89 2.58
C ARG A 65 -4.06 5.82 3.16
N ILE A 66 -3.90 4.57 2.74
CA ILE A 66 -4.69 3.45 3.28
C ILE A 66 -4.31 3.17 4.72
N TYR A 67 -3.02 3.20 5.06
CA TYR A 67 -2.57 3.09 6.45
C TYR A 67 -3.27 4.10 7.36
N VAL A 68 -3.25 5.40 7.01
CA VAL A 68 -3.94 6.46 7.76
C VAL A 68 -5.45 6.26 7.77
N GLN A 69 -6.03 5.81 6.67
CA GLN A 69 -7.46 5.53 6.57
C GLN A 69 -7.90 4.41 7.52
N ARG A 70 -7.13 3.32 7.60
CA ARG A 70 -7.40 2.20 8.50
C ARG A 70 -7.23 2.60 9.97
N LEU A 71 -6.25 3.45 10.28
CA LEU A 71 -6.14 4.06 11.60
C LEU A 71 -7.39 4.86 11.97
N LYS A 72 -7.81 5.78 11.09
CA LYS A 72 -8.99 6.63 11.29
C LYS A 72 -10.28 5.82 11.47
N ASP A 73 -10.42 4.73 10.73
CA ASP A 73 -11.58 3.84 10.79
C ASP A 73 -11.56 2.88 11.99
N GLY A 74 -10.45 2.85 12.75
CA GLY A 74 -10.26 1.88 13.82
C GLY A 74 -10.09 0.42 13.33
N ASP A 75 -9.78 0.24 12.05
CA ASP A 75 -9.71 -1.06 11.39
C ASP A 75 -8.36 -1.75 11.63
N ALA A 76 -8.17 -2.27 12.84
CA ALA A 76 -6.95 -2.99 13.22
C ALA A 76 -6.72 -4.25 12.36
N LYS A 77 -7.79 -4.87 11.85
CA LYS A 77 -7.65 -6.06 11.00
C LYS A 77 -7.13 -5.67 9.62
N GLY A 78 -7.74 -4.69 8.96
CA GLY A 78 -7.28 -4.20 7.67
C GLY A 78 -5.90 -3.55 7.76
N LEU A 79 -5.56 -2.91 8.89
CA LEU A 79 -4.21 -2.41 9.14
C LEU A 79 -3.17 -3.55 9.22
N ALA A 80 -3.52 -4.67 9.88
CA ALA A 80 -2.66 -5.85 9.96
C ALA A 80 -2.45 -6.54 8.59
N GLU A 81 -3.39 -6.39 7.65
CA GLU A 81 -3.27 -6.90 6.27
C GLU A 81 -2.27 -6.09 5.42
N LEU A 82 -1.87 -4.89 5.85
CA LEU A 82 -0.82 -4.11 5.21
C LEU A 82 0.60 -4.55 5.60
N ALA A 83 0.72 -5.46 6.57
CA ALA A 83 2.01 -5.92 7.05
C ALA A 83 2.74 -6.76 6.00
N GLY A 84 4.06 -6.59 5.91
CA GLY A 84 4.87 -7.38 4.98
C GLY A 84 4.87 -8.87 5.31
N PRO A 85 5.05 -9.77 4.32
CA PRO A 85 4.94 -11.21 4.51
C PRO A 85 5.98 -11.80 5.48
N ALA A 86 7.10 -11.12 5.68
CA ALA A 86 8.14 -11.50 6.65
C ALA A 86 7.74 -11.23 8.11
N TYR A 87 6.70 -10.42 8.36
CA TYR A 87 6.25 -10.07 9.69
C TYR A 87 5.23 -11.09 10.23
N LYS A 88 5.43 -11.47 11.48
CA LYS A 88 4.58 -12.39 12.22
C LYS A 88 3.69 -11.60 13.16
N GLN A 89 2.47 -12.12 13.34
CA GLN A 89 1.51 -11.59 14.31
C GLN A 89 1.33 -10.07 14.22
N PRO A 90 0.98 -9.50 13.04
CA PRO A 90 0.79 -8.05 12.91
C PRO A 90 -0.39 -7.52 13.74
N GLY A 91 -1.34 -8.38 14.11
CA GLY A 91 -2.59 -8.00 14.79
C GLY A 91 -2.41 -7.19 16.08
N PRO A 92 -1.65 -7.66 17.09
CA PRO A 92 -1.39 -6.89 18.30
C PRO A 92 -0.77 -5.51 18.06
N ALA A 93 0.21 -5.41 17.15
CA ALA A 93 0.84 -4.15 16.79
C ALA A 93 -0.15 -3.21 16.06
N ALA A 94 -0.96 -3.76 15.15
CA ALA A 94 -2.01 -3.01 14.46
C ALA A 94 -3.05 -2.45 15.45
N ALA A 95 -3.52 -3.26 16.40
CA ALA A 95 -4.45 -2.84 17.43
C ALA A 95 -3.87 -1.75 18.35
N MET A 96 -2.57 -1.83 18.64
CA MET A 96 -1.85 -0.78 19.36
C MET A 96 -1.82 0.53 18.55
N TYR A 97 -1.45 0.47 17.27
CA TYR A 97 -1.39 1.66 16.42
C TYR A 97 -2.76 2.32 16.24
N VAL A 98 -3.82 1.54 16.02
CA VAL A 98 -5.20 2.06 15.99
C VAL A 98 -5.54 2.80 17.29
N ARG A 99 -5.22 2.21 18.44
CA ARG A 99 -5.49 2.84 19.74
C ARG A 99 -4.69 4.13 19.94
N GLU A 100 -3.45 4.15 19.47
CA GLU A 100 -2.50 5.23 19.73
C GLU A 100 -2.62 6.40 18.73
N TYR A 101 -2.97 6.12 17.48
CA TYR A 101 -2.95 7.10 16.39
C TYR A 101 -4.31 7.28 15.70
N GLY A 102 -5.31 6.45 15.99
CA GLY A 102 -6.59 6.45 15.27
C GLY A 102 -7.36 7.77 15.37
N GLU A 103 -7.40 8.39 16.55
CA GLU A 103 -8.02 9.70 16.74
C GLU A 103 -7.25 10.80 15.97
N ALA A 104 -5.91 10.80 16.09
CA ALA A 104 -5.03 11.75 15.43
C ALA A 104 -5.09 11.67 13.88
N ALA A 105 -5.32 10.46 13.35
CA ALA A 105 -5.54 10.21 11.92
C ALA A 105 -6.83 10.86 11.37
N GLY A 106 -7.69 11.41 12.24
CA GLY A 106 -8.84 12.21 11.85
C GLY A 106 -8.49 13.60 11.29
N GLY A 107 -7.34 14.15 11.69
CA GLY A 107 -6.83 15.46 11.27
C GLY A 107 -5.93 15.41 10.04
N HIS A 108 -5.21 16.51 9.78
CA HIS A 108 -4.20 16.57 8.72
C HIS A 108 -2.96 15.75 9.11
N VAL A 109 -2.52 14.88 8.19
CA VAL A 109 -1.34 14.04 8.37
C VAL A 109 -0.26 14.40 7.35
N LYS A 110 0.93 14.74 7.85
CA LYS A 110 2.12 14.96 7.04
C LYS A 110 3.02 13.74 7.11
N VAL A 111 3.39 13.23 5.94
CA VAL A 111 4.26 12.06 5.82
C VAL A 111 5.51 12.44 5.06
N THR A 112 6.66 12.15 5.67
CA THR A 112 7.97 12.34 5.06
C THR A 112 8.63 10.99 4.87
N VAL A 113 8.86 10.62 3.62
CA VAL A 113 9.63 9.43 3.25
C VAL A 113 11.10 9.77 3.31
N LEU A 114 11.84 9.07 4.15
CA LEU A 114 13.26 9.27 4.38
C LEU A 114 14.08 8.36 3.47
N GLU A 115 15.35 8.73 3.29
CA GLU A 115 16.30 7.90 2.57
C GLU A 115 16.53 6.56 3.28
N GLY A 116 16.34 5.49 2.53
CA GLY A 116 16.63 4.13 2.97
C GLY A 116 18.13 3.89 3.05
N SER A 117 18.57 3.10 4.03
CA SER A 117 19.94 2.58 4.04
C SER A 117 20.16 1.47 3.00
N VAL A 118 19.07 0.90 2.49
CA VAL A 118 19.01 -0.13 1.45
C VAL A 118 17.78 0.13 0.55
N ASP A 119 17.79 -0.41 -0.66
CA ASP A 119 16.78 -0.20 -1.71
C ASP A 119 15.40 -0.82 -1.44
N TYR A 120 15.28 -1.60 -0.35
CA TYR A 120 14.04 -2.25 0.06
C TYR A 120 13.53 -1.82 1.43
N PHE A 121 14.16 -0.84 2.09
CA PHE A 121 13.67 -0.27 3.35
C PHE A 121 13.65 1.25 3.27
N ASN A 122 12.49 1.83 3.58
CA ASN A 122 12.38 3.27 3.74
C ASN A 122 11.76 3.60 5.09
N PRO A 123 12.49 4.29 5.98
CA PRO A 123 11.87 4.88 7.15
C PRO A 123 10.95 6.02 6.71
N VAL A 124 9.86 6.18 7.43
CA VAL A 124 8.84 7.17 7.16
C VAL A 124 8.46 7.84 8.47
N THR A 125 8.56 9.15 8.50
CA THR A 125 8.01 9.93 9.59
C THR A 125 6.57 10.31 9.27
N VAL A 126 5.65 9.98 10.17
CA VAL A 126 4.25 10.40 10.11
C VAL A 126 4.02 11.43 11.23
N VAL A 127 3.56 12.62 10.86
CA VAL A 127 3.21 13.70 11.78
C VAL A 127 1.71 13.94 11.69
N TYR A 128 1.02 13.72 12.81
CA TYR A 128 -0.39 14.04 12.98
C TYR A 128 -0.48 15.44 13.59
N GLU A 129 -0.89 16.44 12.80
CA GLU A 129 -0.78 17.86 13.21
C GLU A 129 -1.60 18.20 14.45
N GLU A 130 -2.74 17.55 14.61
CA GLU A 130 -3.60 17.63 15.78
C GLU A 130 -3.79 16.18 16.28
N PRO A 131 -3.25 15.80 17.46
CA PRO A 131 -2.79 16.66 18.56
C PRO A 131 -1.29 17.05 18.54
N GLY A 132 -0.56 16.86 17.43
CA GLY A 132 0.89 17.11 17.37
C GLY A 132 1.71 15.86 17.70
N GLN A 133 1.21 14.69 17.28
CA GLN A 133 1.83 13.40 17.54
C GLN A 133 2.75 13.01 16.38
N ARG A 134 3.82 12.28 16.69
CA ARG A 134 4.78 11.77 15.71
C ARG A 134 4.89 10.26 15.81
N GLN A 135 4.95 9.60 14.68
CA GLN A 135 5.20 8.17 14.55
C GLN A 135 6.35 7.95 13.57
N GLU A 136 7.26 7.06 13.94
CA GLU A 136 8.21 6.47 12.99
C GLU A 136 7.63 5.15 12.48
N LEU A 137 7.54 5.03 11.16
CA LEU A 137 7.03 3.87 10.45
C LEU A 137 8.14 3.33 9.55
N LEU A 138 8.20 2.01 9.38
CA LEU A 138 9.09 1.39 8.39
C LEU A 138 8.24 0.90 7.22
N LEU A 139 8.67 1.20 6.00
CA LEU A 139 8.14 0.61 4.78
C LEU A 139 9.16 -0.38 4.20
N VAL A 140 8.66 -1.51 3.71
CA VAL A 140 9.47 -2.62 3.20
C VAL A 140 9.04 -2.98 1.79
N LYS A 141 10.00 -3.11 0.86
CA LYS A 141 9.76 -3.59 -0.50
C LYS A 141 10.03 -5.09 -0.61
N ASP A 142 9.00 -5.85 -0.95
CA ASP A 142 9.05 -7.29 -1.17
C ASP A 142 8.24 -7.66 -2.43
N ASP A 143 8.86 -8.47 -3.31
CA ASP A 143 8.31 -8.89 -4.61
C ASP A 143 7.69 -7.73 -5.43
N GLY A 144 8.39 -6.60 -5.50
CA GLY A 144 7.94 -5.41 -6.23
C GLY A 144 6.82 -4.61 -5.57
N HIS A 145 6.36 -5.01 -4.38
CA HIS A 145 5.31 -4.33 -3.62
C HIS A 145 5.88 -3.73 -2.34
N TRP A 146 5.37 -2.56 -1.96
CA TRP A 146 5.63 -1.99 -0.65
C TRP A 146 4.76 -2.67 0.41
N TRP A 147 5.16 -2.55 1.67
CA TRP A 147 4.45 -3.12 2.82
C TRP A 147 4.77 -2.30 4.06
N VAL A 148 3.92 -2.38 5.08
CA VAL A 148 4.20 -1.79 6.38
C VAL A 148 5.02 -2.77 7.22
N GLY A 149 6.09 -2.27 7.83
CA GLY A 149 6.82 -2.99 8.86
C GLY A 149 6.02 -3.04 10.16
N LEU A 150 5.22 -4.10 10.35
CA LEU A 150 4.27 -4.20 11.46
C LEU A 150 4.24 -5.60 12.04
N GLY A 151 4.52 -5.73 13.35
CA GLY A 151 4.60 -7.01 14.05
C GLY A 151 6.03 -7.47 14.27
N ASP A 152 6.20 -8.75 14.60
CA ASP A 152 7.50 -9.33 14.92
C ASP A 152 8.16 -9.88 13.65
N GLY A 153 9.36 -9.44 13.34
CA GLY A 153 10.09 -9.98 12.21
C GLY A 153 11.33 -9.19 11.89
N ASP A 154 12.24 -9.85 11.18
CA ASP A 154 13.33 -9.19 10.50
C ASP A 154 13.14 -9.42 9.00
N PRO A 155 12.65 -8.42 8.25
CA PRO A 155 12.54 -8.54 6.79
C PRO A 155 13.87 -8.73 6.06
N ALA A 156 15.02 -8.52 6.73
CA ALA A 156 16.33 -8.85 6.18
C ALA A 156 16.73 -10.33 6.40
N ALA A 157 16.00 -11.09 7.23
CA ALA A 157 16.36 -12.48 7.54
C ALA A 157 16.14 -13.48 6.39
N GLY A 158 15.51 -13.04 5.28
CA GLY A 158 15.24 -13.85 4.09
C GLY A 158 15.92 -13.37 2.80
N LYS A 159 16.76 -12.33 2.86
CA LYS A 159 17.52 -11.79 1.71
C LYS A 159 19.00 -12.12 1.78
#